data_AF-A0A317U976-F1
#
_entry.id   AF-A0A317U976-F1
#
_cell.length_a   1.000
_cell.length_b   1.000
_cell.length_c   1.000
_cell.angle_alpha   90.00
_cell.angle_beta   90.00
_cell.angle_gamma   90.00
#
_symmetry.space_group_name_H-M   'P 1'
#
loop_
_entity.id
_entity.type
_entity.pdbx_description
1 polymer ?
#
loop_
_entity_poly.entity_id
_entity_poly.type
_entity_poly.pdbx_seq_one_letter_code
_entity_poly.pdbx_strand_id
1 'polypeptide(L)'
;MSEKTIEINKAIEINDTEIGLRKLPTILSAAIVTSRFYCPTSCMDKYSGALEMKMGDFIYVIPKMMEADDKRRFVVQVKNISSKKCSLNKKKMLLKEITKGSHAYAVNDEQEEVAIKIYEHMSEEEKNEKNGIFLKNYLLENEKYILNAIFAHENVELLKIYLNSVISTHEDLQFVVNFLDKQSDSVKNYLEMRAYVLQLLNAKPKSIKDDFDL
;
A
#
# COMPACT_ATOMS: atom_id res chain seq x y z
N MET A 1 28.84 -15.05 -5.99
CA MET A 1 28.33 -13.87 -5.27
C MET A 1 27.57 -13.03 -6.29
N SER A 2 26.24 -13.09 -6.32
CA SER A 2 25.47 -12.21 -7.21
C SER A 2 25.21 -10.91 -6.49
N GLU A 3 25.66 -9.81 -7.07
CA GLU A 3 25.30 -8.47 -6.64
C GLU A 3 23.77 -8.36 -6.62
N LYS A 4 23.21 -8.22 -5.41
CA LYS A 4 21.81 -7.83 -5.24
C LYS A 4 21.72 -6.39 -5.71
N THR A 5 21.20 -6.18 -6.91
CA THR A 5 20.73 -4.87 -7.35
C THR A 5 19.66 -4.43 -6.36
N ILE A 6 20.00 -3.47 -5.49
CA ILE A 6 19.02 -2.73 -4.70
C ILE A 6 18.30 -1.85 -5.73
N GLU A 7 17.23 -2.37 -6.33
CA GLU A 7 16.26 -1.52 -7.03
C GLU A 7 15.54 -0.71 -5.94
N ILE A 8 16.07 0.48 -5.70
CA ILE A 8 15.37 1.52 -4.95
C ILE A 8 14.04 1.71 -5.68
N ASN A 9 12.92 1.40 -5.02
CA ASN A 9 11.55 1.64 -5.50
C ASN A 9 11.42 3.12 -5.90
N LYS A 10 11.78 3.46 -7.14
CA LYS A 10 11.80 4.82 -7.62
C LYS A 10 10.40 5.13 -8.13
N ALA A 11 9.70 6.02 -7.44
CA ALA A 11 8.41 6.52 -7.89
C ALA A 11 8.53 6.99 -9.36
N ILE A 12 7.57 6.57 -10.19
CA ILE A 12 7.55 6.92 -11.60
C ILE A 12 7.03 8.36 -11.70
N GLU A 13 7.91 9.29 -12.06
CA GLU A 13 7.52 10.69 -12.28
C GLU A 13 6.87 10.88 -13.65
N ILE A 14 5.70 11.52 -13.65
CA ILE A 14 4.93 11.84 -14.85
C ILE A 14 4.79 13.36 -14.93
N ASN A 15 5.10 13.91 -16.09
CA ASN A 15 4.92 15.33 -16.36
C ASN A 15 3.49 15.77 -16.05
N ASP A 16 3.32 16.79 -15.20
CA ASP A 16 2.01 17.32 -14.81
C ASP A 16 1.35 18.15 -15.93
N THR A 17 1.00 17.46 -17.00
CA THR A 17 0.48 18.04 -18.25
C THR A 17 -0.52 17.09 -18.88
N GLU A 18 -1.37 17.61 -19.77
CA GLU A 18 -2.26 16.79 -20.61
C GLU A 18 -1.49 15.74 -21.43
N ILE A 19 -0.29 16.08 -21.90
CA ILE A 19 0.56 15.15 -22.66
C ILE A 19 1.05 14.02 -21.75
N GLY A 20 1.50 14.34 -20.53
CA GLY A 20 1.90 13.35 -19.54
C GLY A 20 0.77 12.38 -19.22
N LEU A 21 -0.43 12.90 -18.95
CA LEU A 21 -1.60 12.07 -18.68
C LEU A 21 -1.98 11.17 -19.87
N ARG A 22 -1.85 11.65 -21.11
CA ARG A 22 -2.14 10.85 -22.32
C ARG A 22 -1.14 9.72 -22.54
N LYS A 23 0.09 9.83 -22.05
CA LYS A 23 1.09 8.75 -22.09
C LYS A 23 0.87 7.69 -21.03
N LEU A 24 0.09 8.01 -20.01
CA LEU A 24 -0.12 7.15 -18.85
C LEU A 24 -0.64 5.74 -19.17
N PRO A 25 -1.63 5.54 -20.06
CA PRO A 25 -2.09 4.20 -20.41
C PRO A 25 -0.97 3.32 -20.98
N THR A 26 -0.07 3.90 -21.78
CA THR A 26 1.08 3.21 -22.36
C THR A 26 2.11 2.85 -21.29
N ILE A 27 2.41 3.78 -20.37
CA ILE A 27 3.33 3.55 -19.26
C ILE A 27 2.80 2.40 -18.39
N LEU A 28 1.53 2.45 -17.99
CA LEU A 28 0.90 1.40 -17.18
C LEU A 28 0.85 0.05 -17.89
N SER A 29 0.56 0.05 -19.20
CA SER A 29 0.57 -1.17 -20.00
C SER A 29 1.95 -1.84 -20.03
N ALA A 30 3.04 -1.06 -19.97
CA ALA A 30 4.39 -1.59 -19.90
C ALA A 30 4.82 -1.97 -18.48
N ALA A 31 4.47 -1.16 -17.47
CA ALA A 31 4.94 -1.30 -16.10
C ALA A 31 4.20 -2.41 -15.32
N ILE A 32 2.88 -2.54 -15.52
CA ILE A 32 2.08 -3.56 -14.81
C ILE A 32 2.39 -4.93 -15.43
N VAL A 33 2.89 -5.86 -14.63
CA VAL A 33 3.13 -7.24 -15.05
C VAL A 33 1.84 -8.04 -15.00
N THR A 34 1.69 -8.99 -15.93
CA THR A 34 0.56 -9.92 -15.93
C THR A 34 1.00 -11.29 -15.46
N SER A 35 0.21 -11.91 -14.59
CA SER A 35 0.39 -13.32 -14.23
C SER A 35 0.38 -14.17 -15.49
N ARG A 36 1.50 -14.85 -15.77
CA ARG A 36 1.53 -15.92 -16.77
C ARG A 36 1.39 -17.21 -15.98
N PHE A 37 0.49 -18.08 -16.44
CA PHE A 37 0.21 -19.41 -15.88
C PHE A 37 1.44 -20.33 -15.67
N TYR A 38 2.64 -19.93 -16.10
CA TYR A 38 3.89 -20.71 -16.05
C TYR A 38 5.05 -20.01 -15.34
N CYS A 39 4.80 -18.94 -14.56
CA CYS A 39 5.88 -18.27 -13.84
C CYS A 39 6.10 -18.97 -12.47
N PRO A 40 7.31 -19.49 -12.17
CA PRO A 40 7.60 -20.11 -10.87
C PRO A 40 7.34 -19.14 -9.71
N THR A 41 6.92 -19.59 -8.53
CA THR A 41 6.65 -18.72 -7.37
C THR A 41 7.77 -17.70 -7.10
N SER A 42 9.03 -18.09 -7.28
CA SER A 42 10.21 -17.21 -7.11
C SER A 42 10.32 -16.03 -8.09
N CYS A 43 9.59 -16.05 -9.22
CA CYS A 43 9.48 -14.89 -10.10
C CYS A 43 8.34 -13.95 -9.67
N MET A 44 7.33 -14.45 -8.96
CA MET A 44 6.14 -13.70 -8.57
C MET A 44 6.45 -12.70 -7.44
N ASP A 45 7.34 -13.08 -6.52
CA ASP A 45 7.77 -12.22 -5.41
C ASP A 45 8.41 -10.92 -5.91
N LYS A 46 9.10 -10.97 -7.07
CA LYS A 46 9.71 -9.79 -7.69
C LYS A 46 8.70 -8.76 -8.19
N TYR A 47 7.47 -9.20 -8.44
CA TYR A 47 6.40 -8.36 -8.96
C TYR A 47 5.29 -8.14 -7.92
N SER A 48 5.53 -8.56 -6.67
CA SER A 48 4.69 -8.19 -5.53
C SER A 48 4.85 -6.70 -5.18
N GLY A 49 3.83 -6.14 -4.56
CA GLY A 49 3.82 -4.76 -4.07
C GLY A 49 3.32 -3.71 -5.06
N ALA A 50 3.65 -2.46 -4.80
CA ALA A 50 3.03 -1.31 -5.46
C ALA A 50 3.96 -0.52 -6.40
N LEU A 51 3.39 -0.05 -7.52
CA LEU A 51 3.91 1.04 -8.34
C LEU A 51 3.39 2.36 -7.79
N GLU A 52 4.30 3.19 -7.31
CA GLU A 52 4.01 4.58 -6.97
C GLU A 52 4.33 5.49 -8.14
N MET A 53 3.39 6.36 -8.47
CA MET A 53 3.51 7.30 -9.57
C MET A 53 3.15 8.70 -9.11
N LYS A 54 3.99 9.67 -9.46
CA LYS A 54 3.81 11.06 -9.06
C LYS A 54 3.51 11.93 -10.28
N MET A 55 2.46 12.75 -10.17
CA MET A 55 2.09 13.74 -11.18
C MET A 55 1.74 15.05 -10.49
N GLY A 56 2.72 15.96 -10.41
CA GLY A 56 2.62 17.13 -9.54
C GLY A 56 2.41 16.71 -8.09
N ASP A 57 1.36 17.22 -7.46
CA ASP A 57 1.02 16.91 -6.06
C ASP A 57 0.20 15.60 -5.89
N PHE A 58 -0.09 14.91 -6.98
CA PHE A 58 -0.87 13.67 -6.93
C PHE A 58 0.05 12.46 -6.91
N ILE A 59 -0.20 11.57 -5.94
CA ILE A 59 0.41 10.25 -5.85
C ILE A 59 -0.66 9.19 -6.18
N TYR A 60 -0.33 8.31 -7.12
CA TYR A 60 -1.13 7.16 -7.53
C TYR A 60 -0.39 5.89 -7.14
N VAL A 61 -1.09 4.99 -6.46
CA VAL A 61 -0.57 3.69 -6.05
C VAL A 61 -1.33 2.63 -6.81
N ILE A 62 -0.61 1.76 -7.53
CA ILE A 62 -1.19 0.78 -8.45
C ILE A 62 -0.44 -0.54 -8.24
N PRO A 63 -1.10 -1.71 -8.24
CA PRO A 63 -0.40 -2.98 -8.19
C PRO A 63 0.69 -3.12 -9.27
N LYS A 64 1.87 -3.63 -8.88
CA LYS A 64 2.92 -4.05 -9.82
C LYS A 64 2.46 -5.19 -10.72
N MET A 65 1.54 -6.02 -10.23
CA MET A 65 1.05 -7.19 -10.92
C MET A 65 -0.48 -7.27 -10.85
N MET A 66 -1.09 -7.58 -12.00
CA MET A 66 -2.54 -7.77 -12.15
C MET A 66 -2.84 -8.96 -13.06
N GLU A 67 -4.05 -9.51 -12.95
CA GLU A 67 -4.55 -10.43 -13.97
C GLU A 67 -4.67 -9.73 -15.32
N ALA A 68 -4.53 -10.50 -16.42
CA ALA A 68 -4.48 -9.92 -17.77
C ALA A 68 -5.75 -9.10 -18.11
N ASP A 69 -6.92 -9.58 -17.69
CA ASP A 69 -8.20 -8.90 -17.90
C ASP A 69 -8.35 -7.65 -17.04
N ASP A 70 -7.92 -7.71 -15.77
CA ASP A 70 -7.98 -6.55 -14.87
C ASP A 70 -7.01 -5.46 -15.31
N LYS A 71 -5.78 -5.81 -15.69
CA LYS A 71 -4.83 -4.90 -16.31
C LYS A 71 -5.47 -4.21 -17.53
N ARG A 72 -6.09 -4.98 -18.42
CA ARG A 72 -6.73 -4.44 -19.62
C ARG A 72 -7.85 -3.47 -19.27
N ARG A 73 -8.73 -3.84 -18.33
CA ARG A 73 -9.84 -3.00 -17.86
C ARG A 73 -9.33 -1.70 -17.24
N PHE A 74 -8.35 -1.79 -16.35
CA PHE A 74 -7.76 -0.65 -15.66
C PHE A 74 -7.08 0.31 -16.64
N VAL A 75 -6.24 -0.19 -17.56
CA VAL A 75 -5.59 0.64 -18.59
C VAL A 75 -6.62 1.35 -19.49
N VAL A 76 -7.73 0.68 -19.83
CA VAL A 76 -8.83 1.31 -20.59
C VAL A 76 -9.52 2.41 -19.79
N GLN A 77 -9.77 2.20 -18.50
CA GLN A 77 -10.34 3.26 -17.63
C GLN A 77 -9.44 4.49 -17.59
N VAL A 78 -8.13 4.31 -17.43
CA VAL A 78 -7.15 5.41 -17.45
C VAL A 78 -7.16 6.12 -18.79
N LYS A 79 -7.19 5.39 -19.91
CA LYS A 79 -7.28 5.96 -21.27
C LYS A 79 -8.57 6.76 -21.48
N ASN A 80 -9.68 6.27 -20.93
CA ASN A 80 -10.96 6.97 -21.01
C ASN A 80 -10.90 8.28 -20.22
N ILE A 81 -10.32 8.28 -19.02
CA ILE A 81 -10.11 9.48 -18.19
C ILE A 81 -9.20 10.48 -18.92
N SER A 82 -8.07 10.05 -19.47
CA SER A 82 -7.14 10.95 -20.18
C SER A 82 -7.80 11.65 -21.37
N SER A 83 -8.78 10.98 -22.00
CA SER A 83 -9.50 11.45 -23.18
C SER A 83 -10.75 12.30 -22.86
N LYS A 84 -11.16 12.42 -21.59
CA LYS A 84 -12.34 13.22 -21.22
C LYS A 84 -12.15 14.69 -21.58
N LYS A 85 -13.23 15.33 -22.02
CA LYS A 85 -13.27 16.79 -22.25
C LYS A 85 -13.53 17.52 -20.93
N CYS A 86 -12.52 17.60 -20.08
CA CYS A 86 -12.54 18.38 -18.82
C CYS A 86 -11.12 18.87 -18.46
N SER A 87 -11.00 19.67 -17.41
CA SER A 87 -9.72 20.18 -16.93
C SER A 87 -8.78 19.05 -16.49
N LEU A 88 -7.47 19.29 -16.63
CA LEU A 88 -6.42 18.36 -16.18
C LEU A 88 -6.62 17.95 -14.72
N ASN A 89 -6.89 18.91 -13.84
CA ASN A 89 -7.13 18.64 -12.42
C ASN A 89 -8.31 17.70 -12.19
N LYS A 90 -9.42 17.88 -12.92
CA LYS A 90 -10.58 16.98 -12.83
C LYS A 90 -10.23 15.56 -13.29
N LYS A 91 -9.36 15.40 -14.29
CA LYS A 91 -8.86 14.08 -14.70
C LYS A 91 -7.95 13.45 -13.66
N LYS A 92 -7.06 14.23 -13.04
CA LYS A 92 -6.17 13.76 -11.95
C LYS A 92 -6.96 13.28 -10.75
N MET A 93 -8.04 13.98 -10.39
CA MET A 93 -8.99 13.55 -9.35
C MET A 93 -9.70 12.25 -9.74
N LEU A 94 -10.24 12.14 -10.97
CA LEU A 94 -10.87 10.90 -11.44
C LEU A 94 -9.90 9.71 -11.46
N LEU A 95 -8.63 9.96 -11.81
CA LEU A 95 -7.58 8.95 -11.76
C LEU A 95 -7.31 8.52 -10.32
N LYS A 96 -7.24 9.46 -9.38
CA LYS A 96 -7.08 9.17 -7.94
C LYS A 96 -8.22 8.28 -7.45
N GLU A 97 -9.47 8.58 -7.81
CA GLU A 97 -10.63 7.78 -7.44
C GLU A 97 -10.54 6.32 -7.90
N ILE A 98 -10.17 6.07 -9.16
CA ILE A 98 -10.07 4.67 -9.62
C ILE A 98 -8.88 3.94 -8.99
N THR A 99 -7.80 4.65 -8.61
CA THR A 99 -6.64 4.03 -7.95
C THR A 99 -6.91 3.64 -6.50
N LYS A 100 -7.87 4.28 -5.80
CA LYS A 100 -8.27 3.87 -4.44
C LYS A 100 -8.75 2.41 -4.40
N GLY A 101 -9.43 1.98 -5.46
CA GLY A 101 -9.94 0.61 -5.59
C GLY A 101 -8.96 -0.38 -6.25
N SER A 102 -7.76 0.03 -6.65
CA SER A 102 -6.89 -0.86 -7.45
C SER A 102 -6.22 -1.97 -6.65
N HIS A 103 -6.23 -1.91 -5.31
CA HIS A 103 -5.75 -3.02 -4.47
C HIS A 103 -6.48 -4.33 -4.79
N ALA A 104 -7.77 -4.27 -5.15
CA ALA A 104 -8.56 -5.43 -5.53
C ALA A 104 -8.09 -6.14 -6.81
N TYR A 105 -7.21 -5.51 -7.59
CA TYR A 105 -6.62 -6.10 -8.81
C TYR A 105 -5.22 -6.66 -8.56
N ALA A 106 -4.67 -6.53 -7.36
CA ALA A 106 -3.33 -6.99 -7.06
C ALA A 106 -3.25 -8.52 -7.14
N VAL A 107 -2.31 -9.02 -7.93
CA VAL A 107 -1.95 -10.43 -7.94
C VAL A 107 -0.67 -10.57 -7.13
N ASN A 108 -0.69 -11.47 -6.15
CA ASN A 108 0.46 -11.75 -5.28
C ASN A 108 0.90 -10.52 -4.46
N ASP A 109 0.04 -10.04 -3.57
CA ASP A 109 0.34 -8.96 -2.60
C ASP A 109 0.27 -9.50 -1.17
N GLU A 110 1.19 -10.39 -0.81
CA GLU A 110 1.13 -11.14 0.46
C GLU A 110 1.11 -10.26 1.72
N GLN A 111 1.62 -9.02 1.61
CA GLN A 111 1.68 -8.07 2.72
C GLN A 111 0.57 -7.01 2.64
N GLU A 112 -0.33 -7.11 1.66
CA GLU A 112 -1.31 -6.07 1.34
C GLU A 112 -0.66 -4.68 1.13
N GLU A 113 0.56 -4.64 0.59
CA GLU A 113 1.38 -3.43 0.43
C GLU A 113 0.61 -2.38 -0.38
N VAL A 114 -0.12 -2.80 -1.43
CA VAL A 114 -0.89 -1.90 -2.27
C VAL A 114 -1.99 -1.21 -1.47
N ALA A 115 -2.74 -1.98 -0.67
CA ALA A 115 -3.81 -1.45 0.17
C ALA A 115 -3.26 -0.48 1.24
N ILE A 116 -2.15 -0.85 1.89
CA ILE A 116 -1.47 -0.04 2.89
C ILE A 116 -1.04 1.30 2.31
N LYS A 117 -0.34 1.29 1.17
CA LYS A 117 0.17 2.51 0.51
C LYS A 117 -0.94 3.38 -0.07
N ILE A 118 -2.01 2.78 -0.58
CA ILE A 118 -3.20 3.56 -0.98
C ILE A 118 -3.74 4.33 0.23
N TYR A 119 -3.88 3.67 1.38
CA TYR A 119 -4.43 4.27 2.59
C TYR A 119 -3.50 5.32 3.20
N GLU A 120 -2.19 5.08 3.18
CA GLU A 120 -1.15 6.06 3.58
C GLU A 120 -1.29 7.37 2.80
N HIS A 121 -1.48 7.28 1.47
CA HIS A 121 -1.60 8.44 0.58
C HIS A 121 -3.03 8.99 0.45
N MET A 122 -3.96 8.58 1.31
CA MET A 122 -5.25 9.26 1.47
C MET A 122 -5.09 10.45 2.42
N SER A 123 -5.68 11.58 2.06
CA SER A 123 -5.92 12.69 2.98
C SER A 123 -6.85 12.28 4.12
N GLU A 124 -6.85 13.03 5.22
CA GLU A 124 -7.74 12.75 6.34
C GLU A 124 -9.21 12.86 5.94
N GLU A 125 -9.55 13.76 5.01
CA GLU A 125 -10.87 13.83 4.40
C GLU A 125 -11.22 12.52 3.68
N GLU A 126 -10.34 12.02 2.82
CA GLU A 126 -10.55 10.77 2.07
C GLU A 126 -10.65 9.54 2.98
N LYS A 127 -9.90 9.51 4.08
CA LYS A 127 -9.96 8.43 5.09
C LYS A 127 -11.32 8.37 5.78
N ASN A 128 -11.99 9.51 5.94
CA ASN A 128 -13.32 9.62 6.55
C ASN A 128 -14.47 9.41 5.55
N GLU A 129 -14.18 9.27 4.26
CA GLU A 129 -15.16 8.91 3.24
C GLU A 129 -15.37 7.39 3.15
N LYS A 130 -16.43 6.97 2.46
CA LYS A 130 -16.81 5.55 2.29
C LYS A 130 -15.64 4.65 1.88
N ASN A 131 -14.84 5.07 0.88
CA ASN A 131 -13.72 4.27 0.38
C ASN A 131 -12.58 4.18 1.40
N GLY A 132 -12.30 5.27 2.13
CA GLY A 132 -11.30 5.28 3.20
C GLY A 132 -11.70 4.40 4.38
N ILE A 133 -12.97 4.48 4.81
CA ILE A 133 -13.51 3.62 5.87
C ILE A 133 -13.44 2.14 5.46
N PHE A 134 -13.86 1.83 4.23
CA PHE A 134 -13.79 0.47 3.71
C PHE A 134 -12.35 -0.07 3.71
N LEU A 135 -11.40 0.72 3.21
CA LEU A 135 -10.01 0.30 3.14
C LEU A 135 -9.38 0.12 4.53
N LYS A 136 -9.71 1.00 5.48
CA LYS A 136 -9.29 0.84 6.88
C LYS A 136 -9.82 -0.47 7.47
N ASN A 137 -11.10 -0.76 7.28
CA ASN A 137 -11.70 -2.00 7.79
C ASN A 137 -11.07 -3.23 7.15
N TYR A 138 -10.84 -3.22 5.83
CA TYR A 138 -10.12 -4.28 5.15
C TYR A 138 -8.74 -4.54 5.77
N LEU A 139 -7.98 -3.48 6.05
CA LEU A 139 -6.64 -3.58 6.64
C LEU A 139 -6.65 -4.08 8.10
N LEU A 140 -7.72 -3.78 8.86
CA LEU A 140 -7.89 -4.27 10.23
C LEU A 140 -8.38 -5.72 10.27
N GLU A 141 -9.32 -6.10 9.39
CA GLU A 141 -9.80 -7.48 9.26
C GLU A 141 -8.67 -8.44 8.88
N ASN A 142 -7.69 -7.96 8.10
CA ASN A 142 -6.51 -8.72 7.68
C ASN A 142 -5.26 -8.49 8.54
N GLU A 143 -5.34 -7.74 9.66
CA GLU A 143 -4.19 -7.29 10.47
C GLU A 143 -3.21 -8.43 10.79
N LYS A 144 -3.71 -9.57 11.29
CA LYS A 144 -2.85 -10.70 11.68
C LYS A 144 -2.08 -11.29 10.49
N TYR A 145 -2.74 -11.37 9.34
CA TYR A 145 -2.12 -11.88 8.11
C TYR A 145 -1.05 -10.91 7.61
N ILE A 146 -1.38 -9.61 7.55
CA ILE A 146 -0.47 -8.53 7.17
C ILE A 146 0.77 -8.53 8.06
N LEU A 147 0.61 -8.52 9.39
CA LEU A 147 1.74 -8.51 10.32
C LEU A 147 2.61 -9.77 10.18
N ASN A 148 2.00 -10.95 10.02
CA ASN A 148 2.75 -12.18 9.76
C ASN A 148 3.59 -12.08 8.51
N ALA A 149 3.00 -11.61 7.40
CA ALA A 149 3.71 -11.46 6.15
C ALA A 149 4.84 -10.42 6.27
N ILE A 150 4.56 -9.25 6.84
CA ILE A 150 5.57 -8.20 7.08
C ILE A 150 6.75 -8.73 7.89
N PHE A 151 6.50 -9.54 8.93
CA PHE A 151 7.55 -10.11 9.77
C PHE A 151 8.33 -11.22 9.07
N ALA A 152 7.64 -12.14 8.38
CA ALA A 152 8.26 -13.22 7.63
C ALA A 152 9.18 -12.69 6.51
N HIS A 153 8.80 -11.57 5.90
CA HIS A 153 9.58 -10.89 4.86
C HIS A 153 10.52 -9.81 5.40
N GLU A 154 10.55 -9.61 6.72
CA GLU A 154 11.40 -8.64 7.42
C GLU A 154 11.26 -7.18 6.90
N ASN A 155 10.06 -6.80 6.43
CA ASN A 155 9.79 -5.51 5.80
C ASN A 155 9.54 -4.39 6.83
N VAL A 156 10.63 -3.87 7.39
CA VAL A 156 10.56 -2.83 8.44
C VAL A 156 9.89 -1.55 7.96
N GLU A 157 10.11 -1.15 6.71
CA GLU A 157 9.53 0.08 6.16
C GLU A 157 8.00 -0.02 6.08
N LEU A 158 7.48 -1.14 5.55
CA LEU A 158 6.05 -1.35 5.46
C LEU A 158 5.38 -1.47 6.84
N LEU A 159 6.07 -2.06 7.82
CA LEU A 159 5.61 -2.05 9.21
C LEU A 159 5.41 -0.61 9.70
N LYS A 160 6.39 0.27 9.48
CA LYS A 160 6.32 1.67 9.92
C LYS A 160 5.14 2.39 9.27
N ILE A 161 4.94 2.19 7.97
CA ILE A 161 3.79 2.76 7.22
C ILE A 161 2.47 2.24 7.80
N TYR A 162 2.34 0.92 7.97
CA TYR A 162 1.12 0.30 8.47
C TYR A 162 0.75 0.83 9.86
N LEU A 163 1.71 0.85 10.79
CA LEU A 163 1.47 1.28 12.17
C LEU A 163 1.13 2.77 12.28
N ASN A 164 1.74 3.62 11.45
CA ASN A 164 1.43 5.06 11.46
C ASN A 164 0.10 5.39 10.79
N SER A 165 -0.28 4.61 9.78
CA SER A 165 -1.43 4.93 8.93
C SER A 165 -2.72 4.29 9.47
N VAL A 166 -2.66 3.03 9.90
CA VAL A 166 -3.85 2.20 10.19
C VAL A 166 -4.06 2.05 11.70
N ILE A 167 -2.98 1.81 12.45
CA ILE A 167 -3.03 1.43 13.85
C ILE A 167 -3.09 2.64 14.78
N SER A 168 -4.19 2.76 15.52
CA SER A 168 -4.50 3.99 16.24
C SER A 168 -4.43 3.87 17.76
N THR A 169 -4.64 2.70 18.36
CA THR A 169 -4.80 2.60 19.82
C THR A 169 -3.58 2.03 20.54
N HIS A 170 -3.51 2.23 21.86
CA HIS A 170 -2.50 1.62 22.71
C HIS A 170 -2.67 0.09 22.72
N GLU A 171 -3.91 -0.39 22.75
CA GLU A 171 -4.26 -1.81 22.74
C GLU A 171 -3.77 -2.51 21.46
N ASP A 172 -3.96 -1.88 20.30
CA ASP A 172 -3.47 -2.42 19.02
C ASP A 172 -1.93 -2.51 19.01
N LEU A 173 -1.24 -1.46 19.47
CA LEU A 173 0.22 -1.46 19.54
C LEU A 173 0.74 -2.52 20.52
N GLN A 174 0.07 -2.71 21.66
CA GLN A 174 0.41 -3.78 22.61
C GLN A 174 0.19 -5.17 22.00
N PHE A 175 -0.87 -5.34 21.20
CA PHE A 175 -1.09 -6.56 20.43
C PHE A 175 0.08 -6.83 19.47
N VAL A 176 0.52 -5.83 18.71
CA VAL A 176 1.65 -5.95 17.77
C VAL A 176 2.94 -6.33 18.50
N VAL A 177 3.25 -5.73 19.66
CA VAL A 177 4.41 -6.11 20.49
C VAL A 177 4.32 -7.59 20.89
N ASN A 178 3.19 -8.02 21.45
CA ASN A 178 2.99 -9.40 21.88
C ASN A 178 3.07 -10.38 20.70
N PHE A 179 2.63 -9.94 19.52
CA PHE A 179 2.65 -10.73 18.30
C PHE A 179 4.07 -10.89 17.77
N LEU A 180 4.86 -9.81 17.76
CA LEU A 180 6.26 -9.81 17.32
C LEU A 180 7.16 -10.59 18.30
N ASP A 181 6.94 -10.47 19.61
CA ASP A 181 7.73 -11.18 20.64
C ASP A 181 7.62 -12.71 20.48
N LYS A 182 6.46 -13.22 20.02
CA LYS A 182 6.27 -14.65 19.69
C LYS A 182 7.08 -15.13 18.48
N GLN A 183 7.57 -14.21 17.64
CA GLN A 183 8.35 -14.48 16.44
C GLN A 183 9.82 -14.07 16.60
N SER A 184 10.25 -13.73 17.82
CA SER A 184 11.56 -13.15 18.11
C SER A 184 12.74 -13.98 17.62
N ASP A 185 12.65 -15.30 17.69
CA ASP A 185 13.72 -16.21 17.25
C ASP A 185 13.82 -16.35 15.71
N SER A 186 12.75 -16.00 14.98
CA SER A 186 12.66 -16.21 13.53
C SER A 186 12.82 -14.95 12.68
N VAL A 187 12.78 -13.76 13.29
CA VAL A 187 12.84 -12.46 12.57
C VAL A 187 14.19 -11.80 12.83
N LYS A 188 15.04 -11.68 11.81
CA LYS A 188 16.39 -11.10 11.96
C LYS A 188 16.36 -9.63 12.36
N ASN A 189 15.41 -8.87 11.81
CA ASN A 189 15.23 -7.44 12.11
C ASN A 189 14.33 -7.20 13.33
N TYR A 190 14.11 -8.22 14.16
CA TYR A 190 13.22 -8.17 15.33
C TYR A 190 13.51 -6.97 16.24
N LEU A 191 14.78 -6.71 16.58
CA LEU A 191 15.14 -5.62 17.49
C LEU A 191 14.74 -4.25 16.93
N GLU A 192 14.90 -4.02 15.63
CA GLU A 192 14.51 -2.76 14.99
C GLU A 192 12.98 -2.61 14.98
N MET A 193 12.26 -3.64 14.53
CA MET A 193 10.81 -3.64 14.49
C MET A 193 10.23 -3.40 15.88
N ARG A 194 10.73 -4.12 16.90
CA ARG A 194 10.28 -4.01 18.28
C ARG A 194 10.59 -2.65 18.88
N ALA A 195 11.78 -2.12 18.66
CA ALA A 195 12.14 -0.78 19.13
C ALA A 195 11.17 0.27 18.56
N TYR A 196 10.81 0.15 17.29
CA TYR A 196 9.84 1.05 16.67
C TYR A 196 8.44 0.95 17.28
N VAL A 197 7.91 -0.26 17.46
CA VAL A 197 6.56 -0.44 18.05
C VAL A 197 6.52 0.08 19.48
N LEU A 198 7.58 -0.15 20.28
CA LEU A 198 7.68 0.39 21.64
C LEU A 198 7.79 1.91 21.69
N GLN A 199 8.47 2.54 20.74
CA GLN A 199 8.50 3.99 20.63
C GLN A 199 7.10 4.56 20.41
N LEU A 200 6.32 3.96 19.50
CA LEU A 200 4.93 4.35 19.27
C LEU A 200 4.04 4.10 20.49
N LEU A 201 4.22 2.96 21.17
CA LEU A 201 3.46 2.60 22.35
C LEU A 201 3.70 3.60 23.50
N ASN A 202 4.97 3.92 23.77
CA ASN A 202 5.33 4.89 24.81
C ASN A 202 4.84 6.32 24.51
N ALA A 203 4.68 6.66 23.22
CA ALA A 203 4.14 7.95 22.82
C ALA A 203 2.61 8.03 22.95
N LYS A 204 1.89 6.90 23.09
CA LYS A 204 0.44 6.86 23.25
C LYS A 204 0.07 6.54 24.70
N PRO A 205 -0.52 7.47 25.46
CA PRO A 205 -0.95 7.17 26.81
C PRO A 205 -2.04 6.09 26.78
N LYS A 206 -1.94 5.12 27.69
CA LYS A 206 -3.02 4.14 27.89
C LYS A 206 -4.29 4.89 28.25
N SER A 207 -5.41 4.60 27.58
CA SER A 207 -6.68 5.20 27.99
C SER A 207 -6.96 4.79 29.43
N ILE A 208 -6.91 5.76 30.35
CA ILE A 208 -7.47 5.57 31.67
C ILE A 208 -8.97 5.60 31.39
N LYS A 209 -9.60 4.43 31.28
CA LYS A 209 -11.04 4.38 31.50
C LYS A 209 -11.23 4.95 32.90
N ASP A 210 -11.90 6.08 32.96
CA ASP A 210 -12.35 6.67 34.21
C ASP A 210 -13.16 5.62 34.97
N ASP A 211 -12.49 4.95 35.92
CA ASP A 211 -13.13 4.24 37.03
C ASP A 211 -13.77 5.31 37.93
N PHE A 212 -14.81 5.97 37.43
CA PHE A 212 -15.79 6.68 38.25
C PHE A 212 -17.06 5.82 38.33
N ASP A 213 -16.91 4.63 38.90
CA ASP A 213 -18.01 4.01 39.64
C ASP A 213 -18.04 4.68 41.04
N LEU A 214 -18.89 5.70 41.18
CA LEU A 214 -19.31 6.30 42.45
C LEU A 214 -20.78 5.97 42.72
#